data_AF-A0A0D8HIR6-F1
#
_entry.id   AF-A0A0D8HIR6-F1
#
_cell.length_a   1.000
_cell.length_b   1.000
_cell.length_c   1.000
_cell.angle_alpha   90.00
_cell.angle_beta   90.00
_cell.angle_gamma   90.00
#
_symmetry.space_group_name_H-M   'P 1'
#
loop_
_entity.id
_entity.type
_entity.pdbx_description
1 polymer ?
#
loop_
_entity_poly.entity_id
_entity_poly.type
_entity_poly.pdbx_seq_one_letter_code
_entity_poly.pdbx_strand_id
1 'polypeptide(L)' 'MQVHEFGSGAFPILAKTDRSGLEDCVGKDCPTVYGAEGDDILIQGYETSLLFRENSIPDGERVVRIPRGLLRQLVANGEL' A
#
# COMPACT_ATOMS: atom_id res chain seq x y z
N MET A 1 -12.87 -12.20 3.18
CA MET A 1 -11.99 -11.01 3.15
C MET A 1 -10.89 -11.22 4.17
N GLN A 2 -9.62 -11.09 3.78
CA GLN A 2 -8.49 -11.22 4.69
C GLN A 2 -8.28 -9.90 5.42
N VAL A 3 -7.89 -9.92 6.70
CA VAL A 3 -7.61 -8.72 7.50
C VAL A 3 -6.18 -8.76 8.03
N HIS A 4 -5.62 -7.60 8.30
CA HIS A 4 -4.34 -7.44 8.98
C HIS A 4 -4.53 -6.68 10.28
N GLU A 5 -4.01 -7.22 11.39
CA GLU A 5 -4.05 -6.56 12.69
C GLU A 5 -2.79 -5.72 12.87
N PHE A 6 -2.98 -4.41 12.97
CA PHE A 6 -1.97 -3.49 13.48
C PHE A 6 -2.26 -3.23 14.96
N GLY A 7 -1.26 -2.72 15.70
CA GLY A 7 -1.43 -2.37 17.13
C GLY A 7 -2.55 -1.37 17.41
N SER A 8 -3.08 -0.71 16.38
CA SER A 8 -4.18 0.25 16.41
C SER A 8 -5.53 -0.29 15.91
N GLY A 9 -5.62 -1.52 15.38
CA GLY A 9 -6.89 -2.08 14.86
C GLY A 9 -6.72 -3.15 13.78
N ALA A 10 -7.84 -3.71 13.32
CA ALA A 10 -7.88 -4.68 12.22
C ALA A 10 -8.36 -4.00 10.93
N PHE A 11 -7.57 -4.14 9.87
CA PHE A 11 -7.83 -3.47 8.59
C PHE A 11 -8.01 -4.50 7.48
N PRO A 12 -9.08 -4.41 6.66
CA PRO A 12 -9.30 -5.33 5.55
C PRO A 12 -8.22 -5.15 4.48
N ILE A 13 -7.72 -6.27 3.95
CA ILE A 13 -6.77 -6.27 2.83
C ILE A 13 -7.57 -6.20 1.53
N LEU A 14 -7.40 -5.10 0.79
CA LEU A 14 -8.11 -4.84 -0.46
C LEU A 14 -7.31 -5.33 -1.68
N ALA A 15 -5.98 -5.22 -1.63
CA ALA A 15 -5.08 -5.72 -2.66
C ALA A 15 -3.68 -6.01 -2.08
N LYS A 16 -2.96 -6.98 -2.65
CA LYS A 16 -1.61 -7.36 -2.21
C LYS A 16 -0.83 -7.98 -3.37
N THR A 17 0.39 -7.49 -3.59
CA THR A 17 1.26 -8.01 -4.67
C THR A 17 2.69 -8.26 -4.22
N ASP A 18 3.47 -8.94 -5.07
CA ASP A 18 4.93 -8.96 -4.97
C ASP A 18 5.53 -7.63 -5.45
N ARG A 19 6.86 -7.51 -5.46
CA ARG A 19 7.57 -6.33 -5.96
C ARG A 19 7.35 -6.08 -7.47
N SER A 20 7.02 -7.12 -8.22
CA SER A 20 6.75 -7.09 -9.66
C SER A 20 5.30 -6.66 -9.97
N GLY A 21 4.41 -6.69 -8.98
CA GLY A 21 3.00 -6.39 -9.13
C GLY A 21 2.14 -7.59 -9.53
N LEU A 22 2.58 -8.81 -9.20
CA LEU A 22 1.86 -10.07 -9.42
C LEU A 22 1.20 -10.55 -8.12
N GLU A 23 0.13 -11.34 -8.28
CA GLU A 23 -0.49 -12.10 -7.18
C GLU A 23 0.50 -13.18 -6.70
N ASP A 24 0.43 -13.58 -5.43
CA ASP A 24 1.36 -14.51 -4.75
C ASP A 24 2.61 -13.91 -4.09
N CYS A 25 2.44 -12.81 -3.37
CA CYS A 25 3.49 -12.37 -2.45
C CYS A 25 3.51 -13.18 -1.14
N VAL A 26 4.58 -13.97 -0.98
CA VAL A 26 4.89 -14.75 0.22
C VAL A 26 6.10 -14.13 0.93
N GLY A 27 5.91 -13.64 2.16
CA GLY A 27 6.97 -13.02 2.96
C GLY A 27 6.61 -11.64 3.51
N LYS A 28 7.63 -10.90 4.00
CA LYS A 28 7.48 -9.59 4.67
C LYS A 28 7.49 -8.37 3.72
N ASP A 29 7.79 -8.56 2.44
CA ASP A 29 8.01 -7.48 1.46
C ASP A 29 6.87 -7.36 0.45
N CYS A 30 5.63 -7.40 0.93
CA CYS A 30 4.44 -7.33 0.08
C CYS A 30 3.79 -5.95 0.17
N PRO A 31 3.90 -5.12 -0.89
CA PRO A 31 3.07 -3.95 -1.02
C PRO A 31 1.59 -4.34 -0.90
N THR A 32 0.89 -3.68 0.01
CA THR A 32 -0.46 -4.06 0.42
C THR A 32 -1.30 -2.80 0.57
N VAL A 33 -2.55 -2.85 0.09
CA VAL A 33 -3.56 -1.81 0.31
C VAL A 33 -4.55 -2.33 1.33
N TYR A 34 -4.83 -1.50 2.33
CA TYR A 34 -5.83 -1.77 3.36
C TYR A 34 -6.95 -0.74 3.30
N GLY A 35 -8.17 -1.16 3.59
CA GLY A 35 -9.28 -0.23 3.80
C GLY A 35 -9.13 0.46 5.15
N ALA A 36 -9.45 1.76 5.21
CA ALA A 36 -9.54 2.53 6.45
C ALA A 36 -11.00 2.94 6.72
N GLU A 37 -11.23 3.71 7.78
CA GLU A 37 -12.54 4.32 8.01
C GLU A 37 -12.81 5.43 6.97
N GLY A 38 -14.04 5.51 6.47
CA GLY A 38 -14.43 6.51 5.47
C GLY A 38 -13.99 6.15 4.06
N ASP A 39 -13.58 7.17 3.29
CA ASP A 39 -13.13 7.04 1.89
C ASP A 39 -11.60 6.89 1.76
N ASP A 40 -10.90 6.72 2.89
CA ASP A 40 -9.45 6.62 2.93
C ASP A 40 -8.97 5.17 2.78
N ILE A 41 -7.79 5.01 2.17
CA ILE A 41 -7.06 3.74 2.10
C ILE A 41 -5.66 3.90 2.69
N LEU A 42 -5.15 2.84 3.31
CA LEU A 42 -3.78 2.77 3.80
C LEU A 42 -2.93 1.96 2.85
N ILE A 43 -1.71 2.42 2.57
CA ILE A 43 -0.83 1.78 1.59
C ILE A 43 0.51 1.46 2.26
N GLN A 44 0.83 0.17 2.36
CA GLN A 44 2.18 -0.30 2.63
C GLN A 44 2.96 -0.36 1.32
N GLY A 45 4.07 0.37 1.24
CA GLY A 45 4.99 0.36 0.10
C GLY A 45 6.44 0.49 0.56
N TYR A 46 7.35 0.71 -0.39
CA TYR A 46 8.77 0.90 -0.08
C TYR A 46 9.09 2.38 0.02
N GLU A 47 9.54 2.85 1.19
CA GLU A 47 9.92 4.26 1.37
C GLU A 47 10.99 4.67 0.36
N THR A 48 10.75 5.80 -0.29
CA THR A 48 11.59 6.29 -1.39
C THR A 48 11.82 7.81 -1.32
N SER A 49 11.53 8.41 -0.17
CA SER A 49 11.66 9.86 0.09
C SER A 49 13.05 10.41 -0.26
N LEU A 50 14.11 9.59 -0.15
CA LEU A 50 15.48 9.95 -0.51
C LEU A 50 15.72 10.14 -2.03
N LEU A 51 14.79 9.73 -2.89
CA LEU A 51 14.88 9.97 -4.34
C LEU A 51 14.42 11.38 -4.75
N PHE A 52 13.80 12.10 -3.82
CA PHE A 52 13.27 13.44 -4.04
C PHE A 52 14.26 14.47 -3.49
N ARG A 53 14.28 15.68 -4.09
CA ARG A 53 15.13 16.76 -3.57
C ARG A 53 14.70 17.11 -2.14
N GLU A 54 15.66 17.46 -1.30
CA GLU A 54 15.36 18.04 0.02
C GLU A 54 14.35 19.19 -0.12
N ASN A 55 13.35 19.23 0.78
CA ASN A 55 12.23 20.17 0.80
C ASN A 55 11.16 20.02 -0.30
N SER A 56 11.21 18.98 -1.12
CA SER A 56 10.12 18.69 -2.08
C SER A 56 8.99 17.82 -1.52
N ILE A 57 9.21 17.21 -0.35
CA ILE A 57 8.21 16.46 0.41
C ILE A 57 7.87 17.30 1.64
N PRO A 58 6.60 17.69 1.86
CA PRO A 58 6.17 18.42 3.05
C PRO A 58 6.45 17.68 4.36
N ASP A 59 6.56 18.45 5.45
CA ASP A 59 6.75 17.88 6.78
C ASP A 59 5.59 16.95 7.17
N GLY A 60 5.94 15.78 7.68
CA GLY A 60 4.97 14.74 8.04
C GLY A 60 4.54 13.84 6.89
N GLU A 61 4.88 14.17 5.64
CA GLU A 61 4.60 13.32 4.48
C GLU A 61 5.77 12.37 4.17
N ARG A 62 5.45 11.24 3.53
CA ARG A 62 6.44 10.28 3.03
C ARG A 62 6.06 9.85 1.63
N VAL A 63 7.06 9.62 0.79
CA VAL A 63 6.82 9.03 -0.53
C VAL A 63 7.13 7.55 -0.48
N VAL A 64 6.18 6.74 -0.94
CA VAL A 64 6.32 5.30 -1.07
C VAL A 64 6.28 4.87 -2.53
N ARG A 65 7.15 3.95 -2.91
CA ARG A 65 7.11 3.27 -4.20
C ARG A 65 6.20 2.07 -4.09
N ILE A 66 5.21 1.99 -4.99
CA ILE A 66 4.34 0.82 -5.14
C ILE A 66 4.40 0.25 -6.57
N PRO A 67 4.23 -1.07 -6.74
CA PRO A 67 4.07 -1.67 -8.06
C PRO A 67 2.77 -1.20 -8.71
N ARG A 68 2.79 -0.85 -9.99
CA ARG A 68 1.56 -0.49 -10.74
C ARG A 68 0.54 -1.64 -10.79
N GLY A 69 1.00 -2.89 -10.66
CA GLY A 69 0.13 -4.06 -10.59
C GLY A 69 -0.81 -4.03 -9.37
N LEU A 70 -0.35 -3.50 -8.24
CA LEU A 70 -1.16 -3.34 -7.04
C LEU A 70 -2.36 -2.42 -7.28
N LEU A 71 -2.14 -1.28 -7.93
CA LEU A 71 -3.22 -0.35 -8.29
C LEU A 71 -4.21 -0.99 -9.28
N ARG A 72 -3.71 -1.76 -10.26
CA ARG A 72 -4.58 -2.47 -11.21
C ARG A 72 -5.46 -3.51 -10.52
N GLN A 73 -4.93 -4.23 -9.53
CA GLN A 73 -5.73 -5.16 -8.74
C GLN A 73 -6.80 -4.44 -7.92
N LEU A 74 -6.44 -3.32 -7.29
CA LEU A 74 -7.40 -2.54 -6.51
C LEU A 74 -8.60 -2.10 -7.37
N VAL A 75 -8.33 -1.61 -8.58
CA VAL A 75 -9.37 -1.28 -9.57
C VAL A 75 -10.15 -2.53 -10.01
N ALA A 76 -9.47 -3.64 -10.31
CA ALA A 76 -10.13 -4.88 -10.75
C ALA A 76 -11.04 -5.48 -9.66
N ASN A 77 -10.71 -5.25 -8.39
CA ASN A 77 -11.49 -5.68 -7.23
C ASN A 77 -12.69 -4.76 -6.94
N GLY A 78 -12.79 -3.60 -7.59
CA GLY A 78 -13.86 -2.62 -7.36
C GLY A 78 -13.68 -1.79 -6.09
N GLU A 79 -12.43 -1.59 -5.67
CA GLU A 79 -12.05 -0.90 -4.43
C GLU A 79 -11.50 0.52 -4.69
N LEU A 80 -11.67 1.04 -5.92
CA LEU A 80 -11.28 2.38 -6.40
C LEU A 80 -12.31 2.94 -7.38
#